data_AF-A0A3D3ZVX8-F1
#
_entry.id   AF-A0A3D3ZVX8-F1
#
_cell.length_a   1.000
_cell.length_b   1.000
_cell.length_c   1.000
_cell.angle_alpha   90.00
_cell.angle_beta   90.00
_cell.angle_gamma   90.00
#
_symmetry.space_group_name_H-M   'P 1'
#
loop_
_entity.id
_entity.type
_entity.pdbx_description
1 polymer ?
#
loop_
_entity_poly.entity_id
_entity_poly.type
_entity_poly.pdbx_seq_one_letter_code
_entity_poly.pdbx_strand_id
1 'polypeptide(L)'
;RGVKAGLATAEGIKVVGSIAGMWTDQVAQGEVRRWLATHPGQLDGVVVQTAAEMGVLRALAQSGRADVPVSIGGELGALCFWRNNPDYITTATQTWPPQDDISLIWDIMMRTLQGQGPKIQSVLVDPVSISFADLEEIMDEDCDPNSPNWFAVGKDHWGSSEFLDGFFDNPADPTAYQP
;
A
#
# COMPACT_ATOMS: atom_id res chain seq x y z
N ARG A 1 7.73 2.67 12.32
CA ARG A 1 8.96 3.48 12.53
C ARG A 1 9.21 4.40 11.34
N GLY A 2 9.27 3.86 10.11
CA GLY A 2 9.44 4.65 8.87
C GLY A 2 8.48 5.85 8.76
N VAL A 3 7.16 5.63 8.88
CA VAL A 3 6.16 6.71 8.87
C VAL A 3 6.50 7.86 9.82
N LYS A 4 6.83 7.57 11.08
CA LYS A 4 7.17 8.61 12.07
C LYS A 4 8.45 9.36 11.70
N ALA A 5 9.44 8.68 11.14
CA ALA A 5 10.66 9.31 10.66
C ALA A 5 10.39 10.21 9.45
N GLY A 6 9.57 9.77 8.50
CA GLY A 6 9.14 10.58 7.35
C GLY A 6 8.40 11.83 7.78
N LEU A 7 7.39 11.71 8.66
CA LEU A 7 6.64 12.86 9.20
C LEU A 7 7.55 13.87 9.93
N ALA A 8 8.62 13.41 10.59
CA ALA A 8 9.56 14.28 11.29
C ALA A 8 10.46 15.10 10.33
N THR A 9 10.48 14.79 9.03
CA THR A 9 11.23 15.57 8.03
C THR A 9 10.52 16.85 7.60
N ALA A 10 9.22 16.99 7.90
CA ALA A 10 8.44 18.17 7.59
C ALA A 10 8.20 19.03 8.84
N GLU A 11 8.37 20.34 8.71
CA GLU A 11 8.07 21.28 9.79
C GLU A 11 6.55 21.37 10.05
N GLY A 12 6.18 21.62 11.31
CA GLY A 12 4.78 21.85 11.69
C GLY A 12 3.92 20.59 11.87
N ILE A 13 4.42 19.39 11.55
CA ILE A 13 3.68 18.15 11.79
C ILE A 13 3.79 17.71 13.26
N LYS A 14 2.65 17.49 13.90
CA LYS A 14 2.56 16.91 15.25
C LYS A 14 1.78 15.60 15.23
N VAL A 15 2.42 14.51 15.66
CA VAL A 15 1.74 13.22 15.87
C VAL A 15 0.92 13.30 17.17
N VAL A 16 -0.40 13.38 17.04
CA VAL A 16 -1.34 13.50 18.16
C VAL A 16 -1.88 12.15 18.66
N GLY A 17 -1.69 11.07 17.90
CA GLY A 17 -2.16 9.73 18.25
C GLY A 17 -1.39 8.63 17.53
N SER A 18 -1.41 7.41 18.07
CA SER A 18 -0.86 6.21 17.47
C SER A 18 -1.76 5.04 17.87
N ILE A 19 -2.47 4.47 16.90
CA ILE A 19 -3.54 3.49 17.12
C ILE A 19 -3.14 2.17 16.46
N ALA A 20 -3.35 1.06 17.15
CA ALA A 20 -3.13 -0.27 16.59
C ALA A 20 -4.38 -0.75 15.85
N GLY A 21 -4.37 -0.66 14.53
CA GLY A 21 -5.45 -1.17 13.66
C GLY A 21 -5.36 -2.67 13.36
N MET A 22 -4.27 -3.33 13.79
CA MET A 22 -4.04 -4.77 13.63
C MET A 22 -4.20 -5.29 12.19
N TRP A 23 -3.87 -4.45 11.19
CA TRP A 23 -3.99 -4.77 9.76
C TRP A 23 -5.39 -5.26 9.34
N THR A 24 -6.44 -4.75 9.99
CA THR A 24 -7.82 -5.05 9.61
C THR A 24 -8.71 -3.81 9.73
N ASP A 25 -9.59 -3.62 8.75
CA ASP A 25 -10.58 -2.54 8.77
C ASP A 25 -11.47 -2.57 10.01
N GLN A 26 -11.89 -3.76 10.43
CA GLN A 26 -12.83 -3.92 11.53
C GLN A 26 -12.22 -3.42 12.85
N VAL A 27 -10.97 -3.80 13.15
CA VAL A 27 -10.28 -3.35 14.37
C VAL A 27 -9.93 -1.87 14.25
N ALA A 28 -9.40 -1.44 13.10
CA ALA A 28 -9.06 -0.05 12.87
C ALA A 28 -10.27 0.88 13.04
N GLN A 29 -11.44 0.52 12.51
CA GLN A 29 -12.66 1.31 12.66
C GLN A 29 -13.06 1.46 14.12
N GLY A 30 -13.02 0.38 14.90
CA GLY A 30 -13.37 0.42 16.33
C GLY A 30 -12.42 1.29 17.15
N GLU A 31 -11.12 1.10 16.97
CA GLU A 31 -10.09 1.82 17.73
C GLU A 31 -9.98 3.29 17.33
N VAL A 32 -10.09 3.62 16.05
CA VAL A 32 -10.10 5.01 15.57
C VAL A 32 -11.33 5.75 16.10
N ARG A 33 -12.53 5.14 16.06
CA ARG A 33 -13.74 5.76 16.65
C ARG A 33 -13.58 6.03 18.14
N ARG A 34 -13.01 5.09 18.89
CA ARG A 34 -12.75 5.26 20.33
C ARG A 34 -11.78 6.43 20.57
N TRP A 35 -10.74 6.54 19.75
CA TRP A 35 -9.79 7.64 19.84
C TRP A 35 -10.45 8.98 19.51
N LEU A 36 -11.19 9.08 18.40
CA LEU A 36 -11.90 10.29 17.97
C LEU A 36 -12.89 10.80 19.04
N ALA A 37 -13.59 9.90 19.74
CA ALA A 37 -14.52 10.26 20.80
C ALA A 37 -13.87 10.99 22.00
N THR A 38 -12.56 10.81 22.21
CA THR A 38 -11.81 11.42 23.31
C THR A 38 -10.84 12.51 22.85
N HIS A 39 -10.74 12.75 21.54
CA HIS A 39 -9.82 13.71 20.91
C HIS A 39 -10.59 14.66 19.97
N PRO A 40 -11.44 15.56 20.50
CA PRO A 40 -12.26 16.44 19.70
C PRO A 40 -11.47 17.56 18.99
N GLY A 41 -10.18 17.71 19.29
CA GLY A 41 -9.31 18.71 18.67
C GLY A 41 -9.13 18.55 17.17
N GLN A 42 -8.36 19.47 16.59
CA GLN A 42 -7.98 19.47 15.19
C GLN A 42 -7.21 18.19 14.82
N LEU A 43 -7.58 17.60 13.69
CA LEU A 43 -6.92 16.46 13.08
C LEU A 43 -6.80 16.77 11.59
N ASP A 44 -5.57 16.96 11.12
CA ASP A 44 -5.30 17.41 9.74
C ASP A 44 -4.98 16.26 8.78
N GLY A 45 -4.82 15.03 9.30
CA GLY A 45 -4.61 13.86 8.49
C GLY A 45 -4.37 12.59 9.31
N VAL A 46 -4.50 11.44 8.65
CA VAL A 46 -4.20 10.14 9.23
C VAL A 46 -3.28 9.37 8.28
N VAL A 47 -2.15 8.91 8.79
CA VAL A 47 -1.31 7.95 8.06
C VAL A 47 -1.62 6.55 8.55
N VAL A 48 -2.03 5.70 7.62
CA VAL A 48 -2.40 4.30 7.84
C VAL A 48 -1.26 3.42 7.39
N GLN A 49 -0.90 2.45 8.24
CA GLN A 49 -0.15 1.30 7.75
C GLN A 49 -1.15 0.32 7.19
N THR A 50 -1.23 0.29 5.87
CA THR A 50 -1.97 -0.69 5.08
C THR A 50 -1.75 -2.10 5.65
N ALA A 51 -2.78 -2.91 5.92
CA ALA A 51 -4.19 -2.86 5.53
C ALA A 51 -5.13 -2.33 6.64
N ALA A 52 -5.71 -1.14 6.52
CA ALA A 52 -6.71 -0.60 7.46
C ALA A 52 -7.44 0.65 6.95
N GLU A 53 -7.24 1.01 5.70
CA GLU A 53 -7.65 2.29 5.12
C GLU A 53 -9.16 2.48 5.19
N MET A 54 -9.92 1.47 4.77
CA MET A 54 -11.39 1.55 4.76
C MET A 54 -11.97 1.62 6.17
N GLY A 55 -11.37 0.94 7.15
CA GLY A 55 -11.74 1.05 8.55
C GLY A 55 -11.60 2.48 9.09
N VAL A 56 -10.50 3.13 8.75
CA VAL A 56 -10.20 4.53 9.13
C VAL A 56 -11.14 5.50 8.43
N LEU A 57 -11.33 5.37 7.12
CA LEU A 57 -12.25 6.19 6.32
C LEU A 57 -13.68 6.14 6.88
N ARG A 58 -14.18 4.93 7.18
CA ARG A 58 -15.52 4.74 7.78
C ARG A 58 -15.61 5.35 9.18
N ALA A 59 -14.56 5.24 10.00
CA ALA A 59 -14.53 5.83 11.34
C ALA A 59 -14.60 7.36 11.29
N LEU A 60 -13.85 7.98 10.37
CA LEU A 60 -13.87 9.44 10.15
C LEU A 60 -15.23 9.91 9.66
N ALA A 61 -15.80 9.24 8.65
CA ALA A 61 -17.12 9.56 8.13
C ALA A 61 -18.21 9.50 9.22
N GLN A 62 -18.22 8.43 10.03
CA GLN A 62 -19.17 8.28 11.15
C GLN A 62 -19.00 9.31 12.27
N SER A 63 -17.84 9.96 12.32
CA SER A 63 -17.52 11.00 13.31
C SER A 63 -17.72 12.42 12.77
N GLY A 64 -18.25 12.57 11.54
CA GLY A 64 -18.42 13.86 10.88
C GLY A 64 -17.10 14.52 10.46
N ARG A 65 -16.05 13.71 10.22
CA ARG A 65 -14.69 14.15 9.86
C ARG A 65 -14.22 13.56 8.54
N ALA A 66 -15.14 13.33 7.59
CA ALA A 66 -14.86 12.69 6.32
C ALA A 66 -13.80 13.46 5.49
N ASP A 67 -13.70 14.77 5.66
CA ASP A 67 -12.76 15.64 4.93
C ASP A 67 -11.30 15.51 5.42
N VAL A 68 -11.05 14.79 6.53
CA VAL A 68 -9.68 14.57 7.01
C VAL A 68 -8.99 13.59 6.06
N PRO A 69 -7.87 13.95 5.42
CA PRO A 69 -7.19 13.08 4.46
C PRO A 69 -6.57 11.87 5.14
N VAL A 70 -6.66 10.72 4.48
CA VAL A 70 -6.07 9.44 4.90
C VAL A 70 -5.09 8.99 3.83
N SER A 71 -3.88 8.57 4.23
CA SER A 71 -2.95 7.95 3.27
C SER A 71 -3.55 6.66 2.72
N ILE A 72 -3.59 6.52 1.39
CA ILE A 72 -4.13 5.33 0.72
C ILE A 72 -2.98 4.51 0.13
N GLY A 73 -3.01 3.21 0.41
CA GLY A 73 -2.13 2.21 -0.18
C GLY A 73 -2.76 1.64 -1.45
N GLY A 74 -2.91 0.30 -1.52
CA GLY A 74 -3.58 -0.35 -2.65
C GLY A 74 -4.71 -1.30 -2.30
N GLU A 75 -5.38 -1.08 -1.16
CA GLU A 75 -6.72 -1.63 -0.96
C GLU A 75 -7.68 -1.06 -2.02
N LEU A 76 -8.34 -1.92 -2.80
CA LEU A 76 -9.20 -1.47 -3.90
C LEU A 76 -10.41 -0.66 -3.41
N GLY A 77 -10.97 -0.98 -2.25
CA GLY A 77 -12.05 -0.17 -1.66
C GLY A 77 -11.61 1.27 -1.37
N ALA A 78 -10.39 1.45 -0.84
CA ALA A 78 -9.86 2.78 -0.52
C ALA A 78 -9.46 3.56 -1.79
N LEU A 79 -8.86 2.87 -2.77
CA LEU A 79 -8.59 3.45 -4.08
C LEU A 79 -9.91 3.87 -4.77
N CYS A 80 -10.97 3.07 -4.68
CA CYS A 80 -12.29 3.41 -5.19
C CYS A 80 -12.90 4.63 -4.47
N PHE A 81 -12.70 4.75 -3.16
CA PHE A 81 -13.07 5.96 -2.43
C PHE A 81 -12.34 7.18 -3.01
N TRP A 82 -11.03 7.09 -3.25
CA TRP A 82 -10.29 8.20 -3.85
C TRP A 82 -10.74 8.50 -5.28
N ARG A 83 -11.02 7.48 -6.09
CA ARG A 83 -11.53 7.64 -7.48
C ARG A 83 -12.80 8.49 -7.54
N ASN A 84 -13.63 8.40 -6.50
CA ASN A 84 -14.87 9.16 -6.35
C ASN A 84 -14.71 10.49 -5.58
N ASN A 85 -13.50 10.81 -5.10
CA ASN A 85 -13.17 12.03 -4.35
C ASN A 85 -11.81 12.58 -4.83
N PRO A 86 -11.73 13.14 -6.05
CA PRO A 86 -10.47 13.45 -6.73
C PRO A 86 -9.52 14.35 -5.93
N ASP A 87 -10.06 15.32 -5.19
CA ASP A 87 -9.28 16.29 -4.42
C ASP A 87 -8.88 15.80 -3.02
N TYR A 88 -9.20 14.54 -2.66
CA TYR A 88 -9.03 14.03 -1.29
C TYR A 88 -7.55 13.88 -0.88
N ILE A 89 -6.73 13.34 -1.78
CA ILE A 89 -5.28 13.21 -1.63
C ILE A 89 -4.62 13.41 -3.00
N THR A 90 -3.31 13.69 -3.04
CA THR A 90 -2.58 13.90 -4.29
C THR A 90 -2.00 12.63 -4.88
N THR A 91 -1.75 11.61 -4.05
CA THR A 91 -1.01 10.40 -4.45
C THR A 91 -1.31 9.27 -3.45
N ALA A 92 -1.57 8.07 -3.97
CA ALA A 92 -1.53 6.84 -3.18
C ALA A 92 -0.15 6.18 -3.31
N THR A 93 0.31 5.48 -2.28
CA THR A 93 1.60 4.78 -2.30
C THR A 93 1.42 3.33 -1.91
N GLN A 94 1.48 2.44 -2.90
CA GLN A 94 1.42 1.01 -2.68
C GLN A 94 2.80 0.50 -2.25
N THR A 95 2.90 0.04 -1.01
CA THR A 95 4.12 -0.55 -0.45
C THR A 95 4.07 -2.07 -0.37
N TRP A 96 2.91 -2.67 -0.67
CA TRP A 96 2.74 -4.12 -0.63
C TRP A 96 1.55 -4.59 -1.49
N PRO A 97 1.79 -4.97 -2.76
CA PRO A 97 0.83 -5.67 -3.62
C PRO A 97 0.98 -7.19 -3.44
N PRO A 98 0.09 -7.88 -2.69
CA PRO A 98 0.33 -9.26 -2.27
C PRO A 98 0.49 -10.27 -3.43
N GLN A 99 -0.23 -10.04 -4.53
CA GLN A 99 -0.18 -10.92 -5.70
C GLN A 99 1.15 -10.83 -6.46
N ASP A 100 1.65 -9.60 -6.67
CA ASP A 100 2.93 -9.39 -7.33
C ASP A 100 4.10 -9.81 -6.43
N ASP A 101 3.96 -9.65 -5.12
CA ASP A 101 4.97 -10.06 -4.14
C ASP A 101 5.16 -11.58 -4.11
N ILE A 102 4.07 -12.36 -4.20
CA ILE A 102 4.16 -13.83 -4.38
C ILE A 102 4.86 -14.17 -5.71
N SER A 103 4.55 -13.45 -6.78
CA SER A 103 5.16 -13.69 -8.09
C SER A 103 6.67 -13.41 -8.08
N LEU A 104 7.08 -12.32 -7.42
CA LEU A 104 8.48 -11.96 -7.18
C LEU A 104 9.21 -13.05 -6.37
N ILE A 105 8.62 -13.49 -5.26
CA ILE A 105 9.19 -14.54 -4.41
C ILE A 105 9.37 -15.85 -5.20
N TRP A 106 8.37 -16.22 -5.99
CA TRP A 106 8.43 -17.44 -6.80
C TRP A 106 9.55 -17.39 -7.84
N ASP A 107 9.70 -16.25 -8.52
CA ASP A 107 10.77 -16.02 -9.50
C ASP A 107 12.16 -16.20 -8.85
N ILE A 108 12.41 -15.49 -7.74
CA ILE A 108 13.66 -15.60 -6.96
C ILE A 108 13.92 -17.03 -6.51
N MET A 109 12.89 -17.73 -6.03
CA MET A 109 12.99 -19.12 -5.60
C MET A 109 13.41 -20.02 -6.77
N MET A 110 12.74 -19.92 -7.92
CA MET A 110 13.04 -20.76 -9.08
C MET A 110 14.46 -20.52 -9.60
N ARG A 111 14.88 -19.25 -9.71
CA ARG A 111 16.26 -18.90 -10.10
C ARG A 111 17.29 -19.51 -9.14
N THR A 112 17.01 -19.45 -7.84
CA THR A 112 17.87 -20.04 -6.82
C THR A 112 17.95 -21.56 -6.97
N LEU A 113 16.81 -22.25 -7.11
CA LEU A 113 16.74 -23.71 -7.25
C LEU A 113 17.37 -24.22 -8.56
N GLN A 114 17.33 -23.43 -9.62
CA GLN A 114 17.97 -23.73 -10.90
C GLN A 114 19.47 -23.44 -10.92
N GLY A 115 20.05 -22.99 -9.80
CA GLY A 115 21.49 -22.77 -9.69
C GLY A 115 21.98 -21.46 -10.30
N GLN A 116 21.11 -20.46 -10.48
CA GLN A 116 21.50 -19.16 -11.05
C GLN A 116 22.41 -18.34 -10.12
N GLY A 117 22.57 -18.74 -8.85
CA GLY A 117 23.56 -18.18 -7.92
C GLY A 117 23.19 -16.79 -7.39
N PRO A 118 22.37 -16.67 -6.32
CA PRO A 118 22.02 -15.37 -5.76
C PRO A 118 23.24 -14.67 -5.12
N LYS A 119 23.47 -13.41 -5.49
CA LYS A 119 24.57 -12.55 -5.02
C LYS A 119 24.32 -11.94 -3.63
N ILE A 120 23.04 -11.76 -3.27
CA ILE A 120 22.61 -11.05 -2.07
C ILE A 120 21.53 -11.83 -1.32
N GLN A 121 21.36 -11.52 -0.04
CA GLN A 121 20.35 -12.17 0.81
C GLN A 121 19.00 -11.46 0.85
N SER A 122 18.91 -10.22 0.36
CA SER A 122 17.70 -9.40 0.48
C SER A 122 17.49 -8.58 -0.77
N VAL A 123 16.37 -8.82 -1.45
CA VAL A 123 15.90 -8.01 -2.58
C VAL A 123 14.84 -7.06 -2.03
N LEU A 124 15.07 -5.76 -2.17
CA LEU A 124 14.12 -4.72 -1.80
C LEU A 124 13.62 -4.07 -3.09
N VAL A 125 12.31 -3.94 -3.20
CA VAL A 125 11.64 -3.29 -4.33
C VAL A 125 11.11 -1.94 -3.91
N ASP A 126 11.07 -1.01 -4.85
CA ASP A 126 10.60 0.34 -4.57
C ASP A 126 9.07 0.36 -4.42
N PRO A 127 8.53 1.18 -3.50
CA PRO A 127 7.10 1.46 -3.45
C PRO A 127 6.60 2.03 -4.79
N VAL A 128 5.37 1.66 -5.15
CA VAL A 128 4.71 2.19 -6.36
C VAL A 128 3.84 3.38 -5.97
N SER A 129 4.12 4.54 -6.54
CA SER A 129 3.24 5.71 -6.44
C SER A 129 2.14 5.63 -7.51
N ILE A 130 0.92 5.93 -7.11
CA ILE A 130 -0.27 5.96 -7.96
C ILE A 130 -0.81 7.39 -7.93
N SER A 131 -0.73 8.08 -9.06
CA SER A 131 -1.35 9.39 -9.24
C SER A 131 -2.86 9.24 -9.52
N PHE A 132 -3.60 10.34 -9.49
CA PHE A 132 -5.02 10.30 -9.86
C PHE A 132 -5.23 9.89 -11.33
N ALA A 133 -4.33 10.31 -12.24
CA ALA A 133 -4.40 9.90 -13.64
C ALA A 133 -4.17 8.39 -13.81
N ASP A 134 -3.21 7.81 -13.06
CA ASP A 134 -3.01 6.35 -13.05
C ASP A 134 -4.27 5.66 -12.51
N LEU A 135 -4.91 6.22 -11.47
CA LEU A 135 -6.12 5.68 -10.89
C LEU A 135 -7.29 5.65 -11.88
N GLU A 136 -7.42 6.67 -12.74
CA GLU A 136 -8.43 6.70 -13.81
C GLU A 136 -8.22 5.58 -14.84
N GLU A 137 -6.97 5.16 -15.08
CA GLU A 137 -6.65 4.02 -15.94
C GLU A 137 -6.85 2.66 -15.22
N ILE A 138 -6.65 2.63 -13.91
CA ILE A 138 -6.75 1.43 -13.07
C ILE A 138 -8.20 1.05 -12.80
N MET A 139 -9.10 2.01 -12.59
CA MET A 139 -10.49 1.74 -12.23
C MET A 139 -11.50 2.80 -12.67
N ASP A 140 -12.68 2.30 -13.05
CA ASP A 140 -13.86 3.09 -13.39
C ASP A 140 -14.53 3.70 -12.14
N GLU A 141 -15.44 4.66 -12.36
CA GLU A 141 -16.17 5.35 -11.27
C GLU A 141 -17.19 4.46 -10.56
N ASP A 142 -17.69 3.43 -11.23
CA ASP A 142 -18.63 2.44 -10.66
C ASP A 142 -17.91 1.30 -9.92
N CYS A 143 -16.64 1.50 -9.57
CA CYS A 143 -15.84 0.61 -8.72
C CYS A 143 -16.56 0.25 -7.41
N ASP A 144 -16.23 -0.91 -6.83
CA ASP A 144 -16.82 -1.35 -5.56
C ASP A 144 -16.04 -0.76 -4.36
N PRO A 145 -16.61 0.19 -3.59
CA PRO A 145 -15.97 0.76 -2.42
C PRO A 145 -15.87 -0.24 -1.25
N ASN A 146 -16.47 -1.42 -1.36
CA ASN A 146 -16.38 -2.50 -0.38
C ASN A 146 -15.48 -3.66 -0.84
N SER A 147 -14.77 -3.50 -1.95
CA SER A 147 -13.85 -4.51 -2.46
C SER A 147 -12.80 -4.87 -1.41
N PRO A 148 -12.69 -6.14 -1.01
CA PRO A 148 -11.66 -6.61 -0.07
C PRO A 148 -10.33 -6.90 -0.78
N ASN A 149 -10.27 -6.68 -2.09
CA ASN A 149 -9.14 -7.05 -2.93
C ASN A 149 -8.07 -5.95 -2.96
N TRP A 150 -6.95 -6.31 -3.56
CA TRP A 150 -5.75 -5.48 -3.65
C TRP A 150 -5.46 -5.14 -5.11
N PHE A 151 -4.98 -3.93 -5.33
CA PHE A 151 -4.43 -3.57 -6.63
C PHE A 151 -3.13 -4.34 -6.87
N ALA A 152 -3.11 -5.11 -7.96
CA ALA A 152 -1.91 -5.72 -8.50
C ALA A 152 -1.24 -4.70 -9.44
N VAL A 153 -0.04 -4.25 -9.08
CA VAL A 153 0.74 -3.29 -9.87
C VAL A 153 1.37 -3.94 -11.10
N GLY A 154 1.44 -5.28 -11.10
CA GLY A 154 2.06 -6.07 -12.17
C GLY A 154 3.53 -6.34 -11.91
N LYS A 155 3.98 -7.52 -12.36
CA LYS A 155 5.36 -8.00 -12.20
C LYS A 155 6.41 -7.00 -12.66
N ASP A 156 6.20 -6.38 -13.82
CA ASP A 156 7.19 -5.47 -14.41
C ASP A 156 7.36 -4.17 -13.62
N HIS A 157 6.35 -3.78 -12.85
CA HIS A 157 6.40 -2.60 -11.97
C HIS A 157 6.84 -2.93 -10.54
N TRP A 158 6.62 -4.16 -10.06
CA TRP A 158 7.02 -4.57 -8.71
C TRP A 158 8.44 -5.14 -8.65
N GLY A 159 8.82 -5.98 -9.61
CA GLY A 159 10.08 -6.72 -9.58
C GLY A 159 10.30 -7.45 -10.90
N SER A 160 10.60 -6.66 -11.94
CA SER A 160 10.78 -7.15 -13.31
C SER A 160 11.89 -8.19 -13.40
N SER A 161 11.84 -9.03 -14.44
CA SER A 161 12.91 -10.00 -14.69
C SER A 161 14.28 -9.31 -14.85
N GLU A 162 14.33 -8.17 -15.54
CA GLU A 162 15.57 -7.40 -15.74
C GLU A 162 16.13 -6.87 -14.40
N PHE A 163 15.26 -6.36 -13.53
CA PHE A 163 15.65 -5.98 -12.17
C PHE A 163 16.23 -7.18 -11.41
N LEU A 164 15.58 -8.34 -11.51
CA LEU A 164 16.03 -9.56 -10.84
C LEU A 164 17.36 -10.10 -11.36
N ASP A 165 17.63 -9.98 -12.66
CA ASP A 165 18.86 -10.46 -13.28
C ASP A 165 20.11 -9.86 -12.62
N GLY A 166 20.01 -8.61 -12.12
CA GLY A 166 21.08 -7.95 -11.37
C GLY A 166 21.54 -8.71 -10.12
N PHE A 167 20.66 -9.50 -9.51
CA PHE A 167 20.90 -10.20 -8.24
C PHE A 167 21.43 -11.63 -8.39
N PHE A 168 21.61 -12.15 -9.61
CA PHE A 168 22.09 -13.51 -9.86
C PHE A 168 23.37 -13.53 -10.71
N ASP A 169 24.24 -14.50 -10.47
CA ASP A 169 25.50 -14.67 -11.21
C ASP A 169 25.29 -15.19 -12.63
N ASN A 170 24.33 -16.10 -12.81
CA ASN A 170 23.99 -16.71 -14.09
C ASN A 170 22.49 -16.53 -14.37
N PRO A 171 22.01 -15.29 -14.59
CA PRO A 171 20.59 -15.03 -14.77
C PRO A 171 20.07 -15.71 -16.03
N ALA A 172 18.93 -16.38 -15.90
CA ALA A 172 18.20 -17.01 -16.99
C ALA A 172 16.69 -16.97 -16.71
N ASP A 173 15.88 -17.05 -17.75
CA ASP A 173 14.42 -17.13 -17.61
C ASP A 173 14.03 -18.39 -16.81
N PRO A 174 13.51 -18.24 -15.57
CA PRO A 174 13.17 -19.37 -14.73
C PRO A 174 11.97 -20.18 -15.24
N THR A 175 11.18 -19.63 -16.17
CA THR A 175 10.04 -20.32 -16.77
C THR A 175 10.43 -21.21 -17.95
N ALA A 176 11.61 -21.00 -18.52
CA ALA A 176 12.14 -21.76 -19.65
C ALA A 176 12.80 -23.09 -19.23
N TYR A 177 12.95 -23.35 -17.93
CA TYR A 177 13.58 -24.57 -17.43
C TYR A 177 12.81 -25.82 -17.85
N GLN A 178 13.51 -26.73 -18.53
CA GLN A 178 13.03 -28.08 -18.83
C GLN A 178 13.84 -29.07 -17.98
N PRO A 179 13.18 -29.95 -17.21
CA PRO A 179 13.83 -30.89 -16.29
C PRO A 179 14.66 -31.98 -16.99
#